data_AF-A0A2K3J9A5-F1
#
_entry.id   AF-A0A2K3J9A5-F1
#
_cell.length_a   1.000
_cell.length_b   1.000
_cell.length_c   1.000
_cell.angle_alpha   90.00
_cell.angle_beta   90.00
_cell.angle_gamma   90.00
#
_symmetry.space_group_name_H-M   'P 1'
#
loop_
_entity.id
_entity.type
_entity.pdbx_description
1 polymer ?
#
loop_
_entity_poly.entity_id
_entity_poly.type
_entity_poly.pdbx_seq_one_letter_code
_entity_poly.pdbx_strand_id
1 'polypeptide(L)'
;MSDNLISRKVVMDYLREQQAMIIIEKNKNNSVSNYYIPEIQESIQMFMNFIVQVPTAYDVDKVINELEHAKEVTPRLSARATYKDAIEVVKGGGV
;
A
#
# COMPACT_ATOMS: atom_id res chain seq x y z
N MET A 1 -7.25 -13.71 -20.91
CA MET A 1 -7.51 -12.82 -19.74
C MET A 1 -6.99 -13.54 -18.50
N SER A 2 -5.74 -13.27 -18.08
CA SER A 2 -5.24 -13.55 -16.72
C SER A 2 -3.81 -13.03 -16.43
N ASP A 3 -3.25 -12.10 -17.20
CA ASP A 3 -1.82 -11.72 -17.08
C ASP A 3 -1.55 -10.51 -16.15
N ASN A 4 -2.58 -9.88 -15.58
CA ASN A 4 -2.47 -8.66 -14.75
C ASN A 4 -2.89 -8.88 -13.28
N LEU A 5 -2.49 -10.01 -12.67
CA LEU A 5 -2.75 -10.25 -11.24
C LEU A 5 -1.42 -10.45 -10.52
N ILE A 6 -1.03 -9.51 -9.64
CA ILE A 6 0.09 -9.76 -8.73
C ILE A 6 -0.34 -10.80 -7.71
N SER A 7 0.49 -11.83 -7.60
CA SER A 7 0.27 -12.87 -6.63
C SER A 7 0.32 -12.28 -5.22
N ARG A 8 -0.78 -12.41 -4.48
CA ARG A 8 -0.88 -12.12 -3.04
C ARG A 8 0.32 -12.66 -2.24
N LYS A 9 0.86 -13.81 -2.65
CA LYS A 9 2.06 -14.40 -2.03
C LYS A 9 3.29 -13.50 -2.19
N VAL A 10 3.54 -12.99 -3.39
CA VAL A 10 4.70 -12.13 -3.69
C VAL A 10 4.65 -10.84 -2.88
N VAL A 11 3.48 -10.19 -2.81
CA VAL A 11 3.33 -8.96 -2.00
C VAL A 11 3.51 -9.24 -0.51
N MET A 12 2.96 -10.35 0.00
CA MET A 12 3.10 -10.73 1.40
C MET A 12 4.55 -11.10 1.77
N ASP A 13 5.29 -11.74 0.86
CA ASP A 13 6.68 -12.10 1.10
C ASP A 13 7.56 -10.84 1.12
N TYR A 14 7.35 -9.89 0.21
CA TYR A 14 8.03 -8.59 0.24
C TYR A 14 7.76 -7.79 1.52
N LEU A 15 6.51 -7.71 1.97
CA LEU A 15 6.16 -6.99 3.20
C LEU A 15 6.79 -7.61 4.46
N ARG A 16 6.94 -8.95 4.51
CA ARG A 16 7.64 -9.65 5.59
C ARG A 16 9.13 -9.33 5.59
N GLU A 17 9.76 -9.26 4.42
CA GLU A 17 11.17 -8.86 4.30
C GLU A 17 11.38 -7.42 4.80
N GLN A 18 10.50 -6.49 4.41
CA GLN A 18 10.55 -5.11 4.90
C GLN A 18 10.34 -5.04 6.43
N GLN A 19 9.42 -5.83 6.98
CA GLN A 19 9.21 -5.91 8.42
C GLN A 19 10.47 -6.41 9.15
N ALA A 20 11.16 -7.40 8.60
CA ALA A 20 12.42 -7.90 9.15
C ALA A 20 13.55 -6.85 9.08
N MET A 21 13.66 -6.12 7.97
CA MET A 21 14.66 -5.06 7.81
C MET A 21 14.44 -3.93 8.82
N ILE A 22 13.20 -3.55 9.10
CA ILE A 22 12.89 -2.53 10.10
C ILE A 22 13.25 -2.98 11.51
N ILE A 23 13.03 -4.25 11.86
CA ILE A 23 13.45 -4.78 13.17
C ILE A 23 14.97 -4.71 13.32
N ILE A 24 15.71 -5.04 12.24
CA ILE A 24 17.17 -4.92 12.22
C ILE A 24 17.59 -3.44 12.37
N GLU A 25 16.94 -2.52 11.67
CA GLU A 25 17.25 -1.08 11.73
C GLU A 25 16.92 -0.47 13.09
N LYS A 26 15.83 -0.92 13.72
CA LYS A 26 15.43 -0.52 15.09
C LYS A 26 16.52 -0.87 16.11
N ASN A 27 17.13 -2.03 15.95
CA ASN A 27 18.19 -2.50 16.84
C ASN A 27 19.51 -1.72 16.66
N LYS A 28 19.66 -0.92 15.60
CA LYS A 28 20.83 -0.02 15.41
C LYS A 28 20.74 1.25 16.26
N ASN A 29 19.59 1.52 16.89
CA ASN A 29 19.40 2.53 17.93
C ASN A 29 19.90 3.95 17.56
N ASN A 30 19.79 4.33 16.29
CA ASN A 30 20.16 5.65 15.78
C ASN A 30 18.96 6.62 15.80
N SER A 31 19.21 7.93 15.81
CA SER A 31 18.16 8.95 15.99
C SER A 31 17.10 8.95 14.88
N VAL A 32 17.48 8.51 13.67
CA VAL A 32 16.58 8.35 12.51
C VAL A 32 15.65 7.16 12.71
N SER A 33 16.16 6.06 13.27
CA SER A 33 15.39 4.86 13.62
C SER A 33 14.24 5.20 14.57
N ASN A 34 14.47 5.98 15.62
CA ASN A 34 13.45 6.21 16.65
C ASN A 34 12.27 7.08 16.21
N TYR A 35 12.44 7.89 15.15
CA TYR A 35 11.39 8.79 14.68
C TYR A 35 10.54 8.16 13.57
N TYR A 36 11.16 7.47 12.61
CA TYR A 36 10.47 6.98 11.41
C TYR A 36 10.08 5.49 11.48
N ILE A 37 10.77 4.67 12.27
CA ILE A 37 10.48 3.23 12.34
C ILE A 37 9.05 2.92 12.79
N PRO A 38 8.48 3.59 13.81
CA PRO A 38 7.11 3.30 14.24
C PRO A 38 6.09 3.48 13.11
N GLU A 39 6.20 4.57 12.34
CA GLU A 39 5.30 4.88 11.22
C GLU A 39 5.43 3.88 10.08
N ILE A 40 6.66 3.46 9.76
CA ILE A 40 6.90 2.47 8.71
C ILE A 40 6.41 1.08 9.15
N GLN A 41 6.61 0.71 10.43
CA GLN A 41 6.09 -0.55 10.99
C GLN A 41 4.56 -0.61 10.93
N GLU A 42 3.89 0.48 11.28
CA GLU A 42 2.44 0.60 11.22
C GLU A 42 1.93 0.50 9.77
N SER A 43 2.61 1.18 8.84
CA SER A 43 2.26 1.15 7.41
C SER A 43 2.35 -0.26 6.82
N ILE A 44 3.41 -1.01 7.13
CA ILE A 44 3.57 -2.40 6.69
C ILE A 44 2.47 -3.28 7.28
N GLN A 45 2.16 -3.12 8.56
CA GLN A 45 1.12 -3.90 9.22
C GLN A 45 -0.27 -3.61 8.63
N MET A 46 -0.57 -2.34 8.33
CA MET A 46 -1.80 -1.95 7.65
C MET A 46 -1.89 -2.55 6.25
N PHE A 47 -0.80 -2.55 5.48
CA PHE A 47 -0.74 -3.16 4.15
C PHE A 47 -0.92 -4.68 4.20
N MET A 48 -0.28 -5.37 5.13
CA MET A 48 -0.47 -6.82 5.32
C MET A 48 -1.92 -7.13 5.70
N ASN A 49 -2.52 -6.35 6.61
CA ASN A 49 -3.90 -6.53 7.03
C ASN A 49 -4.87 -6.26 5.88
N PHE A 50 -4.62 -5.23 5.07
CA PHE A 50 -5.37 -4.94 3.86
C PHE A 50 -5.34 -6.17 2.93
N ILE A 51 -4.16 -6.62 2.51
CA ILE A 51 -4.01 -7.79 1.62
C ILE A 51 -4.69 -9.04 2.19
N VAL A 52 -4.69 -9.21 3.52
CA VAL A 52 -5.35 -10.34 4.18
C VAL A 52 -6.88 -10.25 4.10
N GLN A 53 -7.43 -9.05 4.28
CA GLN A 53 -8.86 -8.78 4.40
C GLN A 53 -9.63 -8.73 3.08
N VAL A 54 -8.94 -8.61 1.93
CA VAL A 54 -9.62 -8.46 0.65
C VAL A 54 -9.60 -9.76 -0.17
N PRO A 55 -10.61 -10.01 -1.04
CA PRO A 55 -10.64 -11.19 -1.90
C PRO A 55 -9.38 -11.29 -2.77
N THR A 56 -9.04 -12.51 -3.20
CA THR A 56 -7.80 -12.87 -3.91
C THR A 56 -7.53 -12.08 -5.21
N ALA A 57 -8.51 -11.32 -5.69
CA ALA A 57 -8.42 -10.36 -6.79
C ALA A 57 -9.47 -9.25 -6.60
N TYR A 58 -9.20 -8.07 -7.14
CA TYR A 58 -10.12 -6.93 -7.14
C TYR A 58 -10.65 -6.68 -8.54
N ASP A 59 -11.89 -6.21 -8.62
CA ASP A 59 -12.41 -5.59 -9.82
C ASP A 59 -11.75 -4.20 -9.97
N VAL A 60 -10.87 -4.08 -10.96
CA VAL A 60 -10.10 -2.87 -11.25
C VAL A 60 -11.03 -1.68 -11.49
N ASP A 61 -12.12 -1.88 -12.22
CA ASP A 61 -13.06 -0.82 -12.58
C ASP A 61 -13.82 -0.32 -11.35
N LYS A 62 -14.20 -1.24 -10.45
CA LYS A 62 -14.85 -0.88 -9.19
C LYS A 62 -13.93 -0.02 -8.31
N VAL A 63 -12.66 -0.39 -8.18
CA VAL A 63 -11.69 0.35 -7.37
C VAL A 63 -11.41 1.73 -7.96
N ILE A 64 -11.26 1.84 -9.28
CA ILE A 64 -11.06 3.14 -9.96
C ILE A 64 -12.26 4.06 -9.71
N ASN A 65 -13.48 3.56 -9.84
CA ASN A 65 -14.69 4.37 -9.64
C ASN A 65 -14.79 4.93 -8.21
N GLU A 66 -14.47 4.14 -7.19
CA GLU A 66 -14.48 4.60 -5.80
C GLU A 66 -13.39 5.65 -5.54
N LEU A 67 -12.20 5.49 -6.12
CA LEU A 67 -11.10 6.46 -5.99
C LEU A 67 -11.39 7.77 -6.73
N GLU A 68 -12.02 7.73 -7.91
CA GLU A 68 -12.43 8.93 -8.64
C GLU A 68 -13.49 9.71 -7.87
N HIS A 69 -14.49 9.02 -7.32
CA HIS A 69 -15.49 9.65 -6.48
C HIS A 69 -14.87 10.32 -5.24
N ALA A 70 -13.97 9.62 -4.53
CA ALA A 70 -13.26 10.16 -3.37
C ALA A 70 -12.42 11.40 -3.70
N LYS A 71 -11.77 11.41 -4.87
CA LYS A 71 -11.01 12.56 -5.39
C LYS A 71 -11.90 13.78 -5.63
N GLU A 72 -13.07 13.59 -6.24
CA GLU A 72 -14.00 14.68 -6.56
C GLU A 72 -14.56 15.35 -5.30
N VAL A 73 -15.00 14.56 -4.33
CA VAL A 73 -15.62 15.06 -3.09
C VAL A 73 -14.59 15.62 -2.09
N THR A 74 -13.31 15.31 -2.27
CA THR A 74 -12.24 15.78 -1.37
C THR A 74 -11.87 17.24 -1.67
N PRO A 75 -11.95 18.17 -0.69
CA PRO A 75 -11.61 19.57 -0.91
C PRO A 75 -10.09 19.87 -0.82
N ARG A 76 -9.29 18.94 -0.28
CA ARG A 76 -7.84 19.12 -0.10
C ARG A 76 -7.06 18.72 -1.36
N LEU A 77 -6.31 19.66 -1.92
CA LEU A 77 -5.47 19.47 -3.11
C LEU A 77 -4.43 18.36 -2.97
N SER A 78 -3.77 18.25 -1.81
CA SER A 78 -2.77 17.20 -1.55
C SER A 78 -3.40 15.81 -1.59
N ALA A 79 -4.58 15.65 -0.99
CA ALA A 79 -5.31 14.38 -1.01
C ALA A 79 -5.82 14.04 -2.42
N ARG A 80 -6.21 15.02 -3.24
CA ARG A 80 -6.56 14.80 -4.66
C ARG A 80 -5.39 14.25 -5.47
N ALA A 81 -4.18 14.73 -5.22
CA ALA A 81 -2.98 14.19 -5.87
C ALA A 81 -2.74 12.73 -5.46
N THR A 82 -2.86 12.41 -4.17
CA THR A 82 -2.74 11.03 -3.68
C THR A 82 -3.76 10.08 -4.31
N TYR A 83 -5.02 10.51 -4.49
CA TYR A 83 -6.02 9.70 -5.19
C TYR A 83 -5.69 9.51 -6.67
N LYS A 84 -5.13 10.52 -7.33
CA LYS A 84 -4.68 10.41 -8.72
C LYS A 84 -3.57 9.35 -8.85
N ASP A 85 -2.59 9.40 -7.97
CA ASP A 85 -1.47 8.46 -7.96
C ASP A 85 -1.97 7.02 -7.69
N ALA A 86 -2.92 6.87 -6.76
CA ALA A 86 -3.56 5.57 -6.48
C ALA A 86 -4.32 5.01 -7.69
N ILE A 87 -5.03 5.86 -8.46
CA ILE A 87 -5.72 5.45 -9.69
C ILE A 87 -4.71 4.96 -10.75
N GLU A 88 -3.56 5.63 -10.88
CA GLU A 88 -2.52 5.24 -11.84
C GLU A 88 -1.89 3.88 -11.48
N VAL A 89 -1.64 3.63 -10.20
CA VAL A 89 -1.14 2.33 -9.70
C VAL A 89 -2.14 1.20 -9.98
N VAL A 90 -3.43 1.44 -9.74
CA VAL A 90 -4.48 0.44 -10.00
C VAL A 90 -4.64 0.16 -11.49
N LYS A 91 -4.57 1.20 -12.35
CA LYS A 91 -4.56 1.04 -13.82
C LYS A 91 -3.33 0.30 -14.33
N GLY A 92 -2.20 0.43 -13.65
CA GLY A 92 -0.95 -0.27 -13.95
C GLY A 92 -0.96 -1.77 -13.63
N GLY A 93 -2.04 -2.30 -13.05
CA GLY A 93 -2.14 -3.71 -12.66
C GLY A 93 -1.71 -3.99 -11.23
N GLY A 94 -1.43 -2.96 -10.42
CA GLY A 94 -0.74 -3.07 -9.13
C GLY A 94 0.77 -3.21 -9.30
N VAL A 95 1.54 -3.12 -8.21
CA VAL A 95 2.98 -3.39 -8.19
C VAL A 95 3.24 -4.87 -7.91
#